data_AF-A0A226EA95-F1
#
_entry.id   AF-A0A226EA95-F1
#
_cell.length_a   1.000
_cell.length_b   1.000
_cell.length_c   1.000
_cell.angle_alpha   90.00
_cell.angle_beta   90.00
_cell.angle_gamma   90.00
#
_symmetry.space_group_name_H-M   'P 1'
#
loop_
_entity.id
_entity.type
_entity.pdbx_description
1 polymer ?
#
loop_
_entity_poly.entity_id
_entity_poly.type
_entity_poly.pdbx_seq_one_letter_code
_entity_poly.pdbx_strand_id
1 'polypeptide(L)'
;MSIIHRQFWIIRAKDVIRQFVKKCVTCARHKPVTLQPMMGDLPSFRVTPSRPFQKTGVDYAGPFLIKPIQPRSTTTIKAYLALFICCCTRAVHLEIVSSLSTDAFLAALWRFVSRRGLPSDMYSDCGTNFVGADRELKEMLTLVLSAKHNQTIADQISTRGILWHFSVPASLHFGGLWEAGVKSVKFHLKRVIGSQRLTFEELTTTSARIEAILNSRPLCPESSDPSDLTTLTPGHFLIGTALTSIPEPHLQDLQISRLSRWQLLQRITQDFWKRWSSEYLTRMQQRPKWIYGDHKISIGDLVLIKHENLSPMQWQLGRITQLHPGPDFRCEDSNRRT
;
A
#
# COMPACT_ATOMS: atom_id res chain seq x y z
N MET A 1 6.47 12.95 -16.41
CA MET A 1 5.84 14.10 -15.72
C MET A 1 6.71 14.63 -14.61
N SER A 2 6.99 13.88 -13.52
CA SER A 2 7.80 14.38 -12.39
C SER A 2 9.19 14.92 -12.78
N ILE A 3 9.91 14.28 -13.71
CA ILE A 3 11.26 14.72 -14.13
C ILE A 3 11.24 16.06 -14.87
N ILE A 4 10.32 16.25 -15.82
CA ILE A 4 10.27 17.45 -16.67
C ILE A 4 9.84 18.68 -15.86
N HIS A 5 8.86 18.53 -14.97
CA HIS A 5 8.37 19.63 -14.12
C HIS A 5 9.35 20.07 -13.03
N ARG A 6 10.43 19.32 -12.78
CA ARG A 6 11.50 19.74 -11.86
C ARG A 6 12.48 20.72 -12.50
N GLN A 7 12.61 20.69 -13.82
CA GLN A 7 13.61 21.47 -14.56
C GLN A 7 12.97 22.55 -15.42
N PHE A 8 11.73 22.36 -15.88
CA PHE A 8 11.07 23.27 -16.80
C PHE A 8 9.59 23.44 -16.46
N TRP A 9 9.13 24.70 -16.49
CA TRP A 9 7.70 25.02 -16.47
C TRP A 9 7.18 25.19 -17.90
N ILE A 10 6.71 24.09 -18.48
CA ILE A 10 6.22 24.07 -19.87
C ILE A 10 4.68 24.18 -19.84
N ILE A 11 4.17 25.25 -20.44
CA ILE A 11 2.73 25.48 -20.60
C ILE A 11 2.14 24.34 -21.45
N ARG A 12 1.08 23.68 -20.94
CA ARG A 12 0.42 22.51 -21.56
C ARG A 12 1.30 21.26 -21.76
N ALA A 13 2.43 21.13 -21.07
CA ALA A 13 3.26 19.90 -21.13
C ALA A 13 2.46 18.61 -20.86
N LYS A 14 1.46 18.68 -19.97
CA LYS A 14 0.56 17.55 -19.67
C LYS A 14 -0.15 17.02 -20.91
N ASP A 15 -0.60 17.90 -21.81
CA ASP A 15 -1.37 17.51 -22.99
C ASP A 15 -0.45 16.85 -24.02
N VAL A 16 0.73 17.45 -24.25
CA VAL A 16 1.76 16.93 -25.16
C VAL A 16 2.27 15.57 -24.69
N ILE A 17 2.59 15.44 -23.40
CA ILE A 17 3.05 14.18 -22.81
C ILE A 17 1.93 13.12 -22.84
N ARG A 18 0.68 13.49 -22.55
CA ARG A 18 -0.45 12.54 -22.68
C ARG A 18 -0.62 12.07 -24.12
N GLN A 19 -0.46 12.95 -25.11
CA GLN A 19 -0.54 12.59 -26.52
C GLN A 19 0.59 11.62 -26.90
N PHE A 20 1.82 11.88 -26.44
CA PHE A 20 2.97 11.01 -26.70
C PHE A 20 2.82 9.64 -26.03
N VAL A 21 2.39 9.60 -24.77
CA VAL A 21 2.15 8.37 -24.01
C VAL A 21 0.98 7.56 -24.62
N LYS A 22 -0.07 8.21 -25.13
CA LYS A 22 -1.18 7.54 -25.83
C LYS A 22 -0.75 6.89 -27.14
N LYS A 23 0.20 7.50 -27.86
CA LYS A 23 0.76 6.97 -29.12
C LYS A 23 1.83 5.89 -28.90
N CYS A 24 2.33 5.72 -27.67
CA CYS A 24 3.35 4.72 -27.35
C CYS A 24 2.71 3.34 -27.13
N VAL A 25 2.98 2.41 -28.05
CA VAL A 25 2.46 1.02 -28.02
C VAL A 25 2.84 0.31 -26.72
N THR A 26 4.06 0.49 -26.21
CA THR A 26 4.52 -0.09 -24.95
C THR A 26 3.72 0.45 -23.75
N CYS A 27 3.47 1.76 -23.70
CA CYS A 27 2.67 2.37 -22.64
C CYS A 27 1.19 1.99 -22.72
N ALA A 28 0.64 1.84 -23.93
CA ALA A 28 -0.73 1.38 -24.15
C ALA A 28 -0.94 -0.06 -23.67
N ARG A 29 0.00 -0.96 -23.97
CA ARG A 29 -0.02 -2.36 -23.47
C ARG A 29 0.04 -2.46 -21.94
N HIS A 30 0.71 -1.53 -21.27
CA HIS A 30 0.80 -1.49 -19.80
C HIS A 30 -0.33 -0.70 -19.12
N LYS A 31 -1.24 -0.06 -19.86
CA LYS A 31 -2.31 0.78 -19.32
C LYS A 31 -3.62 0.61 -20.09
N PRO A 32 -4.30 -0.55 -19.98
CA PRO A 32 -5.65 -0.71 -20.51
C PRO A 32 -6.58 0.32 -19.85
N VAL A 33 -7.41 0.97 -20.67
CA VAL A 33 -8.42 1.93 -20.19
C VAL A 33 -9.66 1.13 -19.82
N THR A 34 -9.84 0.89 -18.52
CA THR A 34 -11.08 0.32 -17.98
C THR A 34 -12.12 1.43 -17.84
N LEU A 35 -13.32 1.22 -18.38
CA LEU A 35 -14.48 2.09 -18.11
C LEU A 35 -14.73 2.07 -16.59
N GLN A 36 -14.72 3.25 -15.96
CA GLN A 36 -15.05 3.38 -14.55
C GLN A 36 -16.53 3.72 -14.42
N PRO A 37 -17.40 2.79 -13.97
CA PRO A 37 -18.79 3.10 -13.69
C PRO A 37 -18.90 4.10 -12.53
N MET A 38 -20.04 4.77 -12.43
CA MET A 38 -20.38 5.61 -11.27
C MET A 38 -20.21 4.80 -9.98
N MET A 39 -19.48 5.35 -9.01
CA MET A 39 -19.32 4.71 -7.70
C MET A 39 -20.68 4.73 -6.99
N GLY A 40 -21.19 3.54 -6.65
CA GLY A 40 -22.29 3.40 -5.71
C GLY A 40 -21.86 3.78 -4.29
N ASP A 41 -22.81 3.80 -3.36
CA ASP A 41 -22.58 4.15 -1.96
C ASP A 41 -21.40 3.39 -1.34
N LEU A 42 -20.69 4.05 -0.42
CA LEU A 42 -19.59 3.43 0.32
C LEU A 42 -20.13 2.17 1.03
N PRO A 43 -19.56 0.98 0.81
CA PRO A 43 -20.08 -0.23 1.43
C PRO A 43 -20.02 -0.10 2.96
N SER A 44 -21.05 -0.62 3.64
CA SER A 44 -21.34 -0.40 5.07
C SER A 44 -20.17 -0.67 6.01
N PHE A 45 -19.26 -1.57 5.64
CA PHE A 45 -18.05 -1.84 6.42
C PHE A 45 -17.06 -0.66 6.53
N ARG A 46 -17.19 0.38 5.70
CA ARG A 46 -16.39 1.61 5.84
C ARG A 46 -16.92 2.55 6.92
N VAL A 47 -18.13 2.31 7.43
CA VAL A 47 -18.82 3.21 8.37
C VAL A 47 -18.85 2.63 9.78
N THR A 48 -18.77 1.30 9.93
CA THR A 48 -18.72 0.63 11.24
C THR A 48 -17.29 0.59 11.79
N PRO A 49 -17.02 1.18 12.96
CA PRO A 49 -15.73 1.03 13.64
C PRO A 49 -15.44 -0.44 13.92
N SER A 50 -14.24 -0.91 13.56
CA SER A 50 -13.86 -2.31 13.75
C SER A 50 -12.38 -2.39 14.10
N ARG A 51 -11.95 -3.52 14.69
CA ARG A 51 -10.52 -3.73 14.92
C ARG A 51 -9.77 -3.76 13.57
N PRO A 52 -8.49 -3.36 13.53
CA PRO A 52 -7.67 -3.47 12.33
C PRO A 52 -7.64 -4.92 11.84
N PHE A 53 -7.67 -5.10 10.51
CA PHE A 53 -7.66 -6.40 9.83
C PHE A 53 -8.84 -7.32 10.15
N GLN A 54 -9.93 -6.83 10.75
CA GLN A 54 -11.15 -7.63 10.88
C GLN A 54 -11.74 -8.00 9.52
N LYS A 55 -11.81 -7.02 8.62
CA LYS A 55 -12.15 -7.20 7.21
C LYS A 55 -10.90 -6.93 6.40
N THR A 56 -10.41 -7.94 5.69
CA THR A 56 -9.10 -7.91 5.05
C THR A 56 -9.19 -8.35 3.60
N GLY A 57 -8.66 -7.53 2.69
CA GLY A 57 -8.41 -7.93 1.31
C GLY A 57 -7.02 -8.55 1.17
N VAL A 58 -6.89 -9.60 0.37
CA VAL A 58 -5.61 -10.24 0.07
C VAL A 58 -5.35 -10.31 -1.42
N ASP A 59 -4.10 -10.06 -1.81
CA ASP A 59 -3.67 -10.11 -3.20
C ASP A 59 -2.16 -10.44 -3.30
N TYR A 60 -1.70 -10.96 -4.43
CA TYR A 60 -0.29 -11.31 -4.66
C TYR A 60 0.46 -10.26 -5.49
N ALA A 61 1.63 -9.85 -5.01
CA ALA A 61 2.61 -9.08 -5.79
C ALA A 61 3.77 -9.98 -6.24
N GLY A 62 4.24 -9.77 -7.47
CA GLY A 62 5.39 -10.52 -8.00
C GLY A 62 5.19 -10.93 -9.47
N PRO A 63 5.97 -11.90 -9.96
CA PRO A 63 7.05 -12.60 -9.25
C PRO A 63 8.27 -11.70 -8.99
N PHE A 64 8.99 -11.98 -7.91
CA PHE A 64 10.34 -11.47 -7.61
C PHE A 64 11.34 -12.61 -7.77
N LEU A 65 12.51 -12.33 -8.34
CA LEU A 65 13.56 -13.32 -8.52
C LEU A 65 14.51 -13.27 -7.31
N ILE A 66 14.47 -14.30 -6.48
CA ILE A 66 15.34 -14.45 -5.33
C ILE A 66 16.51 -15.40 -5.61
N LYS A 67 17.60 -15.20 -4.88
CA LYS A 67 18.76 -16.11 -4.87
C LYS A 67 18.62 -17.14 -3.74
N PRO A 68 18.89 -18.42 -4.00
CA PRO A 68 19.05 -19.40 -2.93
C PRO A 68 20.29 -19.07 -2.09
N ILE A 69 20.28 -19.45 -0.81
CA ILE A 69 21.41 -19.33 0.12
C ILE A 69 22.41 -20.47 -0.18
N GLN A 70 22.94 -20.48 -1.39
CA GLN A 70 23.99 -21.41 -1.81
C GLN A 70 25.12 -20.60 -2.44
N PRO A 71 26.36 -20.69 -1.92
CA PRO A 71 27.49 -20.02 -2.53
C PRO A 71 27.63 -20.51 -3.98
N ARG A 72 27.63 -19.58 -4.95
CA ARG A 72 27.83 -19.81 -6.41
C ARG A 72 26.63 -20.33 -7.22
N SER A 73 25.44 -20.49 -6.63
CA SER A 73 24.26 -20.85 -7.43
C SER A 73 23.83 -19.70 -8.35
N THR A 74 23.76 -19.96 -9.65
CA THR A 74 23.21 -19.05 -10.67
C THR A 74 21.69 -19.18 -10.78
N THR A 75 21.11 -20.20 -10.14
CA THR A 75 19.67 -20.48 -10.12
C THR A 75 18.93 -19.35 -9.41
N THR A 76 17.82 -18.93 -10.00
CA THR A 76 16.91 -17.96 -9.39
C THR A 76 15.57 -18.62 -9.13
N ILE A 77 15.01 -18.37 -7.96
CA ILE A 77 13.71 -18.92 -7.55
C ILE A 77 12.71 -17.78 -7.58
N LYS A 78 11.47 -18.06 -8.00
CA LYS A 78 10.39 -17.08 -7.93
C LYS A 78 9.87 -17.01 -6.50
N ALA A 79 9.74 -15.80 -5.98
CA ALA A 79 9.03 -15.52 -4.75
C ALA A 79 7.91 -14.51 -5.04
N TYR A 80 6.89 -14.49 -4.19
CA TYR A 80 5.77 -13.57 -4.28
C TYR A 80 5.57 -12.92 -2.91
N LEU A 81 4.89 -11.79 -2.88
CA LEU A 81 4.45 -11.13 -1.65
C LEU A 81 2.93 -11.28 -1.55
N ALA A 82 2.46 -11.98 -0.53
CA ALA A 82 1.07 -11.91 -0.09
C ALA A 82 0.86 -10.56 0.60
N LEU A 83 -0.02 -9.74 0.03
CA LEU A 83 -0.32 -8.40 0.47
C LEU A 83 -1.72 -8.40 1.07
N PHE A 84 -1.78 -8.22 2.38
CA PHE A 84 -3.01 -8.09 3.15
C PHE A 84 -3.28 -6.61 3.40
N ILE A 85 -4.51 -6.16 3.15
CA ILE A 85 -4.94 -4.79 3.44
C ILE A 85 -6.18 -4.80 4.30
N CYS A 86 -6.14 -4.05 5.39
CA CYS A 86 -7.30 -3.76 6.21
C CYS A 86 -8.29 -2.86 5.46
N CYS A 87 -9.53 -3.29 5.32
CA CYS A 87 -10.59 -2.53 4.66
C CYS A 87 -11.00 -1.26 5.45
N CYS A 88 -10.82 -1.27 6.76
CA CYS A 88 -11.23 -0.18 7.66
C CYS A 88 -10.15 0.90 7.78
N THR A 89 -8.93 0.50 8.19
CA THR A 89 -7.82 1.44 8.47
C THR A 89 -6.89 1.65 7.28
N ARG A 90 -7.05 0.86 6.20
CA ARG A 90 -6.13 0.81 5.06
C ARG A 90 -4.69 0.42 5.44
N ALA A 91 -4.48 -0.16 6.63
CA ALA A 91 -3.18 -0.73 7.01
C ALA A 91 -2.80 -1.87 6.07
N VAL A 92 -1.51 -2.01 5.79
CA VAL A 92 -0.93 -3.05 4.92
C VAL A 92 -0.14 -4.02 5.78
N HIS A 93 -0.19 -5.31 5.47
CA HIS A 93 0.69 -6.34 5.99
C HIS A 93 1.27 -7.16 4.83
N LEU A 94 2.58 -7.39 4.81
CA LEU A 94 3.29 -8.06 3.71
C LEU A 94 3.96 -9.34 4.22
N GLU A 95 3.68 -10.45 3.53
CA GLU A 95 4.31 -11.75 3.78
C GLU A 95 4.95 -12.30 2.52
N ILE A 96 6.15 -12.87 2.62
CA ILE A 96 6.77 -13.55 1.48
C ILE A 96 6.26 -14.98 1.38
N VAL A 97 6.02 -15.41 0.15
CA VAL A 97 5.75 -16.80 -0.20
C VAL A 97 6.70 -17.28 -1.28
N SER A 98 7.04 -18.56 -1.23
CA SER A 98 7.92 -19.23 -2.20
C SER A 98 7.18 -19.69 -3.46
N SER A 99 5.86 -19.81 -3.43
CA SER A 99 5.04 -20.29 -4.55
C SER A 99 3.62 -19.72 -4.48
N LEU A 100 2.85 -19.91 -5.56
CA LEU A 100 1.41 -19.63 -5.62
C LEU A 100 0.59 -20.90 -5.31
N SER A 101 1.09 -21.79 -4.44
CA SER A 101 0.32 -22.94 -3.97
C SER A 101 -0.56 -22.57 -2.78
N THR A 102 -1.58 -23.39 -2.52
CA THR A 102 -2.46 -23.26 -1.35
C THR A 102 -1.66 -23.33 -0.05
N ASP A 103 -0.79 -24.32 0.12
CA ASP A 103 0.02 -24.49 1.34
C ASP A 103 0.90 -23.27 1.65
N ALA A 104 1.53 -22.72 0.62
CA ALA A 104 2.38 -21.54 0.76
C ALA A 104 1.57 -20.30 1.16
N PHE A 105 0.35 -20.19 0.65
CA PHE A 105 -0.58 -19.15 1.05
C PHE A 105 -1.10 -19.36 2.48
N LEU A 106 -1.50 -20.58 2.86
CA LEU A 106 -1.93 -20.91 4.23
C LEU A 106 -0.82 -20.59 5.23
N ALA A 107 0.44 -20.94 4.94
CA ALA A 107 1.56 -20.56 5.78
C ALA A 107 1.69 -19.03 5.95
N ALA A 108 1.45 -18.25 4.89
CA ALA A 108 1.41 -16.78 4.97
C ALA A 108 0.20 -16.27 5.76
N LEU A 109 -0.97 -16.89 5.59
CA LEU A 109 -2.18 -16.56 6.34
C LEU A 109 -1.96 -16.81 7.84
N TRP A 110 -1.36 -17.93 8.23
CA TRP A 110 -1.01 -18.21 9.62
C TRP A 110 -0.04 -17.16 10.18
N ARG A 111 1.02 -16.82 9.44
CA ARG A 111 1.95 -15.74 9.83
C ARG A 111 1.26 -14.38 10.00
N PHE A 112 0.29 -14.07 9.14
CA PHE A 112 -0.52 -12.87 9.24
C PHE A 112 -1.44 -12.91 10.48
N VAL A 113 -2.22 -13.98 10.65
CA VAL A 113 -3.15 -14.17 11.77
C VAL A 113 -2.41 -14.11 13.10
N SER A 114 -1.24 -14.75 13.22
CA SER A 114 -0.43 -14.72 14.44
C SER A 114 0.05 -13.32 14.82
N ARG A 115 0.13 -12.37 13.87
CA ARG A 115 0.60 -10.99 14.12
C ARG A 115 -0.53 -9.97 14.17
N ARG A 116 -1.62 -10.18 13.43
CA ARG A 116 -2.71 -9.21 13.23
C ARG A 116 -4.07 -9.68 13.77
N GLY A 117 -4.15 -10.92 14.24
CA GLY A 117 -5.38 -11.55 14.71
C GLY A 117 -6.23 -12.11 13.56
N LEU A 118 -7.14 -13.02 13.91
CA LEU A 118 -7.96 -13.78 12.95
C LEU A 118 -9.06 -12.91 12.30
N PRO A 119 -8.99 -12.62 10.98
CA PRO A 119 -10.02 -11.80 10.31
C PRO A 119 -11.40 -12.47 10.40
N SER A 120 -12.46 -11.68 10.45
CA SER A 120 -13.83 -12.18 10.27
C SER A 120 -14.15 -12.39 8.80
N ASP A 121 -13.67 -11.49 7.94
CA ASP A 121 -13.93 -11.51 6.51
C ASP A 121 -12.63 -11.39 5.72
N MET A 122 -12.47 -12.26 4.73
CA MET A 122 -11.37 -12.23 3.76
C MET A 122 -11.91 -11.97 2.36
N TYR A 123 -11.29 -11.07 1.62
CA TYR A 123 -11.65 -10.73 0.24
C TYR A 123 -10.49 -11.03 -0.70
N SER A 124 -10.72 -11.80 -1.76
CA SER A 124 -9.69 -12.10 -2.77
C SER A 124 -10.26 -12.26 -4.17
N ASP A 125 -9.39 -12.36 -5.17
CA ASP A 125 -9.78 -12.90 -6.48
C ASP A 125 -9.99 -14.43 -6.41
N CYS A 126 -10.53 -15.01 -7.48
CA CYS A 126 -10.74 -16.47 -7.60
C CYS A 126 -9.44 -17.24 -7.92
N GLY A 127 -8.28 -16.76 -7.46
CA GLY A 127 -7.02 -17.48 -7.56
C GLY A 127 -7.12 -18.87 -6.93
N THR A 128 -6.59 -19.89 -7.59
CA THR A 128 -6.73 -21.30 -7.17
C THR A 128 -6.14 -21.58 -5.79
N ASN A 129 -5.12 -20.83 -5.40
CA ASN A 129 -4.52 -20.84 -4.07
C ASN A 129 -5.45 -20.30 -2.98
N PHE A 130 -6.19 -19.23 -3.25
CA PHE A 130 -7.16 -18.68 -2.31
C PHE A 130 -8.41 -19.56 -2.20
N VAL A 131 -8.92 -20.05 -3.33
CA VAL A 131 -10.04 -21.00 -3.37
C VAL A 131 -9.67 -22.29 -2.63
N GLY A 132 -8.46 -22.81 -2.87
CA GLY A 132 -7.96 -23.98 -2.15
C GLY A 132 -7.86 -23.75 -0.64
N ALA A 133 -7.40 -22.58 -0.22
CA ALA A 133 -7.25 -22.27 1.20
C ALA A 133 -8.59 -22.09 1.91
N ASP A 134 -9.57 -21.44 1.28
CA ASP A 134 -10.94 -21.35 1.80
C ASP A 134 -11.54 -22.76 2.00
N ARG A 135 -11.33 -23.67 1.04
CA ARG A 135 -11.76 -25.06 1.15
C ARG A 135 -11.10 -25.77 2.34
N GLU A 136 -9.78 -25.71 2.46
CA GLU A 136 -9.06 -26.36 3.56
C GLU A 136 -9.45 -25.80 4.93
N LEU A 137 -9.68 -24.49 5.04
CA LEU A 137 -10.16 -23.86 6.27
C LEU A 137 -11.56 -24.35 6.67
N LYS A 138 -12.47 -24.50 5.69
CA LYS A 138 -13.82 -25.04 5.91
C LYS A 138 -13.80 -26.52 6.29
N GLU A 139 -12.91 -27.31 5.68
CA GLU A 139 -12.72 -28.73 6.03
C GLU A 139 -12.20 -28.88 7.47
N MET A 140 -11.17 -28.11 7.85
CA MET A 140 -10.68 -28.09 9.23
C MET A 140 -11.76 -27.69 10.24
N LEU A 141 -12.56 -26.67 9.91
CA LEU A 141 -13.69 -26.26 10.75
C LEU A 141 -14.71 -27.39 10.91
N THR A 142 -15.07 -28.06 9.81
CA THR A 142 -16.03 -29.17 9.80
C THR A 142 -15.54 -30.34 10.67
N LEU A 143 -14.26 -30.70 10.57
CA LEU A 143 -13.66 -31.75 11.38
C LEU A 143 -13.73 -31.41 12.88
N VAL A 144 -13.38 -30.18 13.26
CA VAL A 144 -13.44 -29.71 14.66
C VAL A 144 -14.87 -29.74 15.19
N LEU A 145 -15.86 -29.33 14.39
CA LEU A 145 -17.27 -29.34 14.79
C LEU A 145 -17.86 -30.76 14.87
N SER A 146 -17.35 -31.70 14.06
CA SER A 146 -17.80 -33.10 14.06
C SER A 146 -17.28 -33.91 15.26
N ALA A 147 -16.14 -33.50 15.83
CA ALA A 147 -15.58 -34.14 17.00
C ALA A 147 -16.40 -33.76 18.25
N LYS A 148 -17.18 -34.72 18.78
CA LYS A 148 -17.98 -34.64 20.02
C LYS A 148 -17.26 -34.08 21.26
N HIS A 149 -15.96 -33.81 21.20
CA HIS A 149 -15.11 -33.66 22.38
C HIS A 149 -15.17 -32.30 23.06
N ASN A 150 -15.64 -31.22 22.43
CA ASN A 150 -15.76 -29.93 23.14
C ASN A 150 -16.83 -29.03 22.54
N GLN A 151 -18.10 -29.20 22.91
CA GLN A 151 -19.17 -28.25 22.53
C GLN A 151 -18.80 -26.80 22.84
N THR A 152 -18.12 -26.53 23.96
CA THR A 152 -17.66 -25.18 24.33
C THR A 152 -16.58 -24.63 23.39
N ILE A 153 -15.67 -25.47 22.88
CA ILE A 153 -14.65 -25.07 21.90
C ILE A 153 -15.29 -24.94 20.52
N ALA A 154 -16.20 -25.85 20.17
CA ALA A 154 -16.98 -25.81 18.95
C ALA A 154 -17.83 -24.54 18.87
N ASP A 155 -18.44 -24.07 19.95
CA ASP A 155 -19.22 -22.81 19.98
C ASP A 155 -18.32 -21.57 19.88
N GLN A 156 -17.15 -21.59 20.51
CA GLN A 156 -16.18 -20.50 20.35
C GLN A 156 -15.56 -20.49 18.94
N ILE A 157 -15.39 -21.64 18.30
CA ILE A 157 -14.79 -21.76 16.96
C ILE A 157 -15.83 -21.59 15.84
N SER A 158 -17.08 -22.03 16.02
CA SER A 158 -18.17 -21.88 15.06
C SER A 158 -18.50 -20.41 14.79
N THR A 159 -18.29 -19.56 15.79
CA THR A 159 -18.40 -18.09 15.68
C THR A 159 -17.15 -17.44 15.03
N ARG A 160 -16.05 -18.19 14.83
CA ARG A 160 -14.71 -17.68 14.46
C ARG A 160 -14.18 -18.17 13.10
N GLY A 161 -15.02 -18.78 12.27
CA GLY A 161 -14.63 -19.08 10.89
C GLY A 161 -14.34 -17.81 10.08
N ILE A 162 -13.37 -17.86 9.17
CA ILE A 162 -13.14 -16.77 8.22
C ILE A 162 -14.22 -16.85 7.14
N LEU A 163 -15.04 -15.80 6.99
CA LEU A 163 -15.97 -15.67 5.88
C LEU A 163 -15.21 -15.20 4.63
N TRP A 164 -15.08 -16.07 3.63
CA TRP A 164 -14.37 -15.74 2.40
C TRP A 164 -15.31 -15.18 1.33
N HIS A 165 -14.93 -14.04 0.75
CA HIS A 165 -15.63 -13.35 -0.31
C HIS A 165 -14.74 -13.31 -1.56
N PHE A 166 -15.20 -13.93 -2.64
CA PHE A 166 -14.49 -13.93 -3.91
C PHE A 166 -15.06 -12.86 -4.85
N SER A 167 -14.20 -11.96 -5.35
CA SER A 167 -14.63 -10.97 -6.33
C SER A 167 -14.94 -11.65 -7.67
N VAL A 168 -16.11 -11.36 -8.25
CA VAL A 168 -16.43 -11.80 -9.60
C VAL A 168 -15.44 -11.13 -10.57
N PRO A 169 -14.86 -11.83 -11.56
CA PRO A 169 -13.83 -11.29 -12.46
C PRO A 169 -14.15 -9.98 -13.18
N ALA A 170 -15.42 -9.54 -13.14
CA ALA A 170 -15.92 -8.32 -13.77
C ALA A 170 -16.55 -7.28 -12.81
N SER A 171 -16.64 -7.53 -11.49
CA SER A 171 -17.35 -6.61 -10.59
C SER A 171 -16.46 -5.48 -10.07
N LEU A 172 -16.55 -4.31 -10.72
CA LEU A 172 -15.90 -3.04 -10.36
C LEU A 172 -16.41 -2.40 -9.05
N HIS A 173 -17.39 -3.01 -8.36
CA HIS A 173 -18.22 -2.31 -7.37
C HIS A 173 -17.76 -2.41 -5.91
N PHE A 174 -16.95 -3.41 -5.53
CA PHE A 174 -16.54 -3.54 -4.11
C PHE A 174 -15.25 -2.78 -3.75
N GLY A 175 -14.42 -2.39 -4.74
CA GLY A 175 -12.97 -2.27 -4.52
C GLY A 175 -12.24 -1.02 -4.96
N GLY A 176 -12.86 -0.01 -5.60
CA GLY A 176 -12.11 1.04 -6.35
C GLY A 176 -10.95 1.75 -5.64
N LEU A 177 -11.06 2.03 -4.33
CA LEU A 177 -9.96 2.63 -3.53
C LEU A 177 -8.94 1.60 -3.05
N TRP A 178 -9.39 0.39 -2.70
CA TRP A 178 -8.54 -0.72 -2.30
C TRP A 178 -7.72 -1.22 -3.49
N GLU A 179 -8.35 -1.49 -4.64
CA GLU A 179 -7.70 -1.91 -5.88
C GLU A 179 -6.66 -0.89 -6.35
N ALA A 180 -6.98 0.40 -6.29
CA ALA A 180 -6.02 1.46 -6.64
C ALA A 180 -4.83 1.50 -5.68
N GLY A 181 -5.06 1.30 -4.38
CA GLY A 181 -4.02 1.20 -3.35
C GLY A 181 -3.11 0.00 -3.56
N VAL A 182 -3.69 -1.20 -3.68
CA VAL A 182 -3.00 -2.47 -3.98
C VAL A 182 -2.15 -2.32 -5.24
N LYS A 183 -2.76 -1.84 -6.34
CA LYS A 183 -2.09 -1.68 -7.63
C LYS A 183 -0.91 -0.73 -7.54
N SER A 184 -1.06 0.37 -6.80
CA SER A 184 0.05 1.30 -6.57
C SER A 184 1.17 0.66 -5.77
N VAL A 185 0.87 -0.06 -4.68
CA VAL A 185 1.90 -0.73 -3.87
C VAL A 185 2.65 -1.79 -4.68
N LYS A 186 1.92 -2.65 -5.41
CA LYS A 186 2.48 -3.65 -6.32
C LYS A 186 3.42 -3.02 -7.36
N PHE A 187 3.01 -1.90 -7.95
CA PHE A 187 3.80 -1.18 -8.93
C PHE A 187 5.14 -0.70 -8.36
N HIS A 188 5.12 -0.12 -7.15
CA HIS A 188 6.35 0.37 -6.51
C HIS A 188 7.27 -0.78 -6.07
N LEU A 189 6.70 -1.83 -5.46
CA LEU A 189 7.44 -3.02 -5.06
C LEU A 189 8.20 -3.62 -6.25
N LYS A 190 7.50 -3.85 -7.36
CA LYS A 190 8.10 -4.42 -8.58
C LYS A 190 9.19 -3.53 -9.17
N ARG A 191 9.04 -2.20 -9.12
CA ARG A 191 9.99 -1.26 -9.73
C ARG A 191 11.22 -0.98 -8.87
N VAL A 192 11.08 -1.08 -7.55
CA VAL A 192 12.14 -0.74 -6.60
C VAL A 192 12.96 -1.97 -6.24
N ILE A 193 12.32 -3.10 -5.98
CA ILE A 193 13.00 -4.39 -5.82
C ILE A 193 13.56 -4.82 -7.19
N GLY A 194 12.80 -4.60 -8.27
CA GLY A 194 13.29 -4.68 -9.63
C GLY A 194 13.87 -6.05 -9.97
N SER A 195 15.08 -6.03 -10.53
CA SER A 195 15.89 -7.21 -10.88
C SER A 195 16.91 -7.57 -9.81
N GLN A 196 16.87 -6.92 -8.64
CA GLN A 196 17.83 -7.22 -7.57
C GLN A 196 17.57 -8.63 -7.04
N ARG A 197 18.62 -9.44 -7.08
CA ARG A 197 18.58 -10.82 -6.62
C ARG A 197 18.85 -10.85 -5.12
N LEU A 198 17.79 -10.62 -4.34
CA LEU A 198 17.81 -10.71 -2.88
C LEU A 198 17.69 -12.18 -2.45
N THR A 199 18.24 -12.54 -1.30
CA THR A 199 17.92 -13.79 -0.61
C THR A 199 16.51 -13.69 -0.01
N PHE A 200 15.98 -14.82 0.46
CA PHE A 200 14.69 -14.84 1.15
C PHE A 200 14.70 -13.92 2.39
N GLU A 201 15.76 -13.97 3.19
CA GLU A 201 15.93 -13.14 4.38
C GLU A 201 16.03 -11.64 4.04
N GLU A 202 16.82 -11.29 3.03
CA GLU A 202 16.97 -9.90 2.58
C GLU A 202 15.66 -9.34 2.03
N LEU A 203 14.90 -10.15 1.27
CA LEU A 203 13.57 -9.77 0.81
C LEU A 203 12.62 -9.61 2.01
N THR A 204 12.73 -10.46 3.04
CA THR A 204 11.91 -10.41 4.27
C THR A 204 12.12 -9.09 4.99
N THR A 205 13.38 -8.77 5.26
CA THR A 205 13.78 -7.50 5.88
C THR A 205 13.33 -6.30 5.05
N THR A 206 13.54 -6.33 3.73
CA THR A 206 13.11 -5.24 2.84
C THR A 206 11.59 -5.07 2.85
N SER A 207 10.84 -6.16 2.83
CA SER A 207 9.37 -6.13 2.82
C SER A 207 8.80 -5.58 4.12
N ALA A 208 9.36 -5.98 5.27
CA ALA A 208 8.96 -5.42 6.57
C ALA A 208 9.23 -3.91 6.65
N ARG A 209 10.37 -3.44 6.12
CA ARG A 209 10.68 -2.01 6.07
C ARG A 209 9.74 -1.24 5.15
N ILE A 210 9.38 -1.81 4.00
CA ILE A 210 8.40 -1.23 3.08
C ILE A 210 7.01 -1.19 3.70
N GLU A 211 6.59 -2.23 4.41
CA GLU A 211 5.33 -2.26 5.17
C GLU A 211 5.25 -1.08 6.14
N ALA A 212 6.31 -0.84 6.91
CA ALA A 212 6.37 0.28 7.84
C ALA A 212 6.29 1.64 7.12
N ILE A 213 6.93 1.80 5.96
CA ILE A 213 6.78 2.99 5.10
C ILE A 213 5.32 3.18 4.69
N LEU A 214 4.66 2.13 4.21
CA LEU A 214 3.27 2.22 3.76
C LEU A 214 2.33 2.59 4.92
N ASN A 215 2.60 2.10 6.12
CA ASN A 215 1.78 2.34 7.31
C ASN A 215 2.11 3.63 8.07
N SER A 216 3.23 4.30 7.78
CA SER A 216 3.56 5.64 8.32
C SER A 216 2.87 6.79 7.58
N ARG A 217 2.14 6.51 6.49
CA ARG A 217 1.52 7.57 5.67
C ARG A 217 0.40 8.32 6.43
N PRO A 218 0.32 9.66 6.31
CA PRO A 218 -0.77 10.45 6.88
C PRO A 218 -2.11 10.19 6.20
N LEU A 219 -3.16 10.02 7.01
CA LEU A 219 -4.55 9.85 6.58
C LEU A 219 -5.34 11.16 6.74
N CYS A 220 -5.27 11.77 7.93
CA CYS A 220 -5.95 13.01 8.28
C CYS A 220 -5.26 13.68 9.48
N PRO A 221 -5.55 14.96 9.76
CA PRO A 221 -5.15 15.61 11.01
C PRO A 221 -5.71 14.83 12.20
N GLU A 222 -4.93 14.70 13.27
CA GLU A 222 -5.38 14.10 14.52
C GLU A 222 -6.11 15.12 15.41
N SER A 223 -5.66 16.37 15.39
CA SER A 223 -6.20 17.46 16.19
C SER A 223 -6.72 18.63 15.34
N SER A 224 -7.78 19.28 15.81
CA SER A 224 -8.26 20.55 15.27
C SER A 224 -7.38 21.73 15.65
N ASP A 225 -6.50 21.59 16.65
CA ASP A 225 -5.63 22.66 17.18
C ASP A 225 -4.66 23.17 16.09
N PRO A 226 -4.72 24.45 15.70
CA PRO A 226 -3.80 25.07 14.73
C PRO A 226 -2.30 24.92 15.03
N SER A 227 -1.91 24.69 16.27
CA SER A 227 -0.51 24.47 16.66
C SER A 227 -0.04 23.02 16.49
N ASP A 228 -0.99 22.08 16.37
CA ASP A 228 -0.70 20.66 16.29
C ASP A 228 -0.61 20.19 14.82
N LEU A 229 0.55 19.61 14.49
CA LEU A 229 0.89 19.05 13.18
C LEU A 229 0.85 17.52 13.18
N THR A 230 0.33 16.89 14.23
CA THR A 230 0.16 15.44 14.28
C THR A 230 -0.86 14.96 13.26
N THR A 231 -0.60 13.76 12.72
CA THR A 231 -1.49 13.12 11.76
C THR A 231 -1.77 11.70 12.16
N LEU A 232 -3.02 11.31 11.97
CA LEU A 232 -3.40 9.93 12.09
C LEU A 232 -2.81 9.14 10.93
N THR A 233 -2.12 8.05 11.26
CA THR A 233 -1.50 7.13 10.30
C THR A 233 -2.03 5.71 10.54
N PRO A 234 -1.99 4.81 9.55
CA PRO A 234 -2.31 3.40 9.78
C PRO A 234 -1.50 2.79 10.94
N GLY A 235 -0.25 3.24 11.15
CA GLY A 235 0.61 2.83 12.26
C GLY A 235 -0.03 3.04 13.63
N HIS A 236 -0.75 4.14 13.84
CA HIS A 236 -1.45 4.41 15.11
C HIS A 236 -2.45 3.30 15.45
N PHE A 237 -3.14 2.75 14.45
CA PHE A 237 -4.06 1.64 14.65
C PHE A 237 -3.35 0.31 14.91
N LEU A 238 -2.08 0.15 14.50
CA LEU A 238 -1.34 -1.10 14.63
C LEU A 238 -0.56 -1.21 15.93
N ILE A 239 0.07 -0.12 16.37
CA ILE A 239 0.97 -0.11 17.52
C ILE A 239 0.63 0.98 18.55
N GLY A 240 -0.46 1.74 18.34
CA GLY A 240 -0.86 2.84 19.23
C GLY A 240 -0.10 4.15 19.02
N THR A 241 0.83 4.22 18.06
CA THR A 241 1.63 5.42 17.77
C THR A 241 2.08 5.46 16.30
N ALA A 242 2.65 6.59 15.86
CA ALA A 242 3.23 6.74 14.54
C ALA A 242 4.46 5.83 14.38
N LEU A 243 4.54 5.16 13.23
CA LEU A 243 5.74 4.39 12.87
C LEU A 243 6.88 5.33 12.52
N THR A 244 8.00 5.17 13.20
CA THR A 244 9.25 5.89 12.96
C THR A 244 10.33 4.94 12.43
N SER A 245 11.28 5.48 11.68
CA SER A 245 12.43 4.71 11.18
C SER A 245 13.69 5.01 12.00
N ILE A 246 14.56 4.02 12.12
CA ILE A 246 15.93 4.22 12.60
C ILE A 246 16.65 5.19 11.64
N PRO A 247 17.33 6.24 12.13
CA PRO A 247 18.13 7.14 11.29
C PRO A 247 19.22 6.37 10.54
N GLU A 248 19.32 6.61 9.23
CA GLU A 248 20.29 5.94 8.35
C GLU A 248 21.04 6.96 7.48
N PRO A 249 22.29 6.65 7.08
CA PRO A 249 23.01 7.49 6.13
C PRO A 249 22.30 7.51 4.78
N HIS A 250 22.38 8.64 4.08
CA HIS A 250 21.85 8.78 2.73
C HIS A 250 22.74 8.03 1.73
N LEU A 251 22.19 7.00 1.06
CA LEU A 251 22.96 6.12 0.17
C LEU A 251 22.54 6.23 -1.31
N GLN A 252 21.61 7.11 -1.65
CA GLN A 252 21.07 7.21 -3.01
C GLN A 252 22.11 7.71 -4.02
N ASP A 253 23.11 8.47 -3.56
CA ASP A 253 24.15 9.09 -4.41
C ASP A 253 25.34 8.15 -4.68
N LEU A 254 25.47 7.07 -3.91
CA LEU A 254 26.54 6.10 -4.08
C LEU A 254 26.27 5.18 -5.28
N GLN A 255 27.30 4.58 -5.86
CA GLN A 255 27.11 3.53 -6.87
C GLN A 255 26.72 2.20 -6.22
N ILE A 256 25.76 1.47 -6.82
CA ILE A 256 25.27 0.18 -6.28
C ILE A 256 26.41 -0.83 -6.10
N SER A 257 27.39 -0.82 -7.01
CA SER A 257 28.57 -1.71 -6.98
C SER A 257 29.46 -1.53 -5.74
N ARG A 258 29.37 -0.38 -5.05
CA ARG A 258 30.19 -0.05 -3.88
C ARG A 258 29.47 -0.32 -2.56
N LEU A 259 28.22 -0.75 -2.60
CA LEU A 259 27.41 -0.97 -1.40
C LEU A 259 27.64 -2.37 -0.85
N SER A 260 27.79 -2.48 0.47
CA SER A 260 27.62 -3.76 1.16
C SER A 260 26.20 -4.28 0.97
N ARG A 261 25.97 -5.58 1.25
CA ARG A 261 24.60 -6.15 1.17
C ARG A 261 23.62 -5.42 2.08
N TRP A 262 24.05 -5.05 3.28
CA TRP A 262 23.23 -4.25 4.19
C TRP A 262 22.89 -2.88 3.60
N GLN A 263 23.89 -2.15 3.12
CA GLN A 263 23.71 -0.85 2.48
C GLN A 263 22.80 -0.90 1.24
N LEU A 264 22.82 -2.02 0.51
CA LEU A 264 21.89 -2.26 -0.59
C LEU A 264 20.43 -2.30 -0.10
N LEU A 265 20.13 -3.01 1.00
CA LEU A 265 18.76 -3.06 1.55
C LEU A 265 18.29 -1.68 2.04
N GLN A 266 19.19 -0.93 2.68
CA GLN A 266 18.95 0.45 3.11
C GLN A 266 18.60 1.32 1.90
N ARG A 267 19.41 1.27 0.84
CA ARG A 267 19.15 2.02 -0.39
C ARG A 267 17.83 1.62 -1.07
N ILE A 268 17.53 0.33 -1.18
CA ILE A 268 16.25 -0.14 -1.76
C ILE A 268 15.08 0.46 -0.99
N THR A 269 15.17 0.52 0.34
CA THR A 269 14.14 1.12 1.20
C THR A 269 14.04 2.63 0.97
N GLN A 270 15.16 3.35 0.88
CA GLN A 270 15.20 4.79 0.60
C GLN A 270 14.65 5.13 -0.80
N ASP A 271 14.99 4.33 -1.81
CA ASP A 271 14.48 4.46 -3.18
C ASP A 271 12.97 4.20 -3.24
N PHE A 272 12.47 3.24 -2.43
CA PHE A 272 11.04 2.99 -2.30
C PHE A 272 10.34 4.20 -1.73
N TRP A 273 10.83 4.70 -0.60
CA TRP A 273 10.30 5.89 0.07
C TRP A 273 10.22 7.07 -0.88
N LYS A 274 11.31 7.44 -1.53
CA LYS A 274 11.38 8.61 -2.43
C LYS A 274 10.36 8.55 -3.56
N ARG A 275 10.17 7.37 -4.16
CA ARG A 275 9.20 7.18 -5.25
C ARG A 275 7.78 7.17 -4.71
N TRP A 276 7.53 6.40 -3.66
CA TRP A 276 6.20 6.24 -3.06
C TRP A 276 5.66 7.56 -2.50
N SER A 277 6.45 8.29 -1.70
CA SER A 277 6.02 9.55 -1.09
C SER A 277 5.69 10.59 -2.15
N SER A 278 6.53 10.72 -3.19
CA SER A 278 6.29 11.63 -4.32
C SER A 278 4.99 11.31 -5.07
N GLU A 279 4.73 10.03 -5.35
CA GLU A 279 3.49 9.60 -6.02
C GLU A 279 2.26 9.72 -5.12
N TYR A 280 2.39 9.41 -3.83
CA TYR A 280 1.32 9.56 -2.85
C TYR A 280 0.85 11.03 -2.76
N LEU A 281 1.80 11.96 -2.63
CA LEU A 281 1.52 13.40 -2.63
C LEU A 281 0.85 13.84 -3.93
N THR A 282 1.35 13.38 -5.08
CA THR A 282 0.78 13.72 -6.38
C THR A 282 -0.64 13.18 -6.53
N ARG A 283 -0.96 12.02 -5.94
CA ARG A 283 -2.30 11.42 -5.99
C ARG A 283 -3.27 12.14 -5.06
N MET A 284 -2.83 12.57 -3.88
CA MET A 284 -3.64 13.42 -3.00
C MET A 284 -3.97 14.78 -3.62
N GLN A 285 -3.07 15.32 -4.46
CA GLN A 285 -3.33 16.54 -5.24
C GLN A 285 -4.28 16.33 -6.43
N GLN A 286 -4.53 15.08 -6.86
CA GLN A 286 -5.45 14.81 -7.98
C GLN A 286 -6.90 14.91 -7.52
N ARG A 287 -7.56 16.01 -7.93
CA ARG A 287 -9.01 16.18 -7.81
C ARG A 287 -9.72 15.02 -8.52
N PRO A 288 -10.69 14.34 -7.89
CA PRO A 288 -11.61 13.48 -8.62
C PRO A 288 -12.28 14.29 -9.72
N LYS A 289 -12.41 13.70 -10.91
CA LYS A 289 -12.92 14.36 -12.13
C LYS A 289 -14.36 14.90 -12.02
N TRP A 290 -15.06 14.62 -10.92
CA TRP A 290 -16.48 14.88 -10.74
C TRP A 290 -16.77 15.42 -9.35
N ILE A 291 -16.27 16.62 -9.05
CA ILE A 291 -16.79 17.39 -7.93
C ILE A 291 -17.21 18.76 -8.45
N TYR A 292 -18.50 18.88 -8.80
CA TYR A 292 -19.23 20.12 -8.59
C TYR A 292 -19.35 20.26 -7.06
N GLY A 293 -18.30 20.77 -6.43
CA GLY A 293 -18.22 20.89 -4.99
C GLY A 293 -16.98 21.70 -4.63
N ASP A 294 -17.28 22.84 -4.05
CA ASP A 294 -16.37 23.94 -3.72
C ASP A 294 -15.48 23.54 -2.54
N HIS A 295 -14.51 22.63 -2.73
CA HIS A 295 -13.45 22.43 -1.73
C HIS A 295 -12.45 23.59 -1.85
N LYS A 296 -12.85 24.73 -1.29
CA LYS A 296 -11.97 25.86 -1.05
C LYS A 296 -11.02 25.50 0.09
N ILE A 297 -9.75 25.43 -0.28
CA ILE A 297 -8.64 25.37 0.67
C ILE A 297 -8.80 26.55 1.64
N SER A 298 -8.79 26.27 2.93
CA SER A 298 -9.06 27.26 3.99
C SER A 298 -7.83 27.50 4.86
N ILE A 299 -7.77 28.69 5.47
CA ILE A 299 -6.77 28.97 6.52
C ILE A 299 -7.01 27.98 7.67
N GLY A 300 -5.94 27.33 8.13
CA GLY A 300 -5.96 26.29 9.16
C GLY A 300 -5.91 24.86 8.63
N ASP A 301 -6.09 24.63 7.32
CA ASP A 301 -6.00 23.30 6.73
C ASP A 301 -4.58 22.74 6.86
N LEU A 302 -4.47 21.48 7.31
CA LEU A 302 -3.22 20.74 7.34
C LEU A 302 -2.91 20.18 5.95
N VAL A 303 -1.71 20.46 5.47
CA VAL A 303 -1.24 20.07 4.15
C VAL A 303 0.07 19.30 4.24
N LEU A 304 0.27 18.40 3.29
CA LEU A 304 1.57 17.75 3.09
C LEU A 304 2.45 18.59 2.17
N ILE A 305 3.66 18.88 2.65
CA ILE A 305 4.67 19.63 1.92
C ILE A 305 5.56 18.64 1.17
N LYS A 306 5.72 18.88 -0.13
CA LYS A 306 6.61 18.08 -0.97
C LYS A 306 8.05 18.55 -0.77
N HIS A 307 8.86 17.71 -0.14
CA HIS A 307 10.29 17.92 0.03
C HIS A 307 11.09 16.72 -0.49
N GLU A 308 12.21 16.96 -1.17
CA GLU A 308 12.85 15.91 -1.99
C GLU A 308 13.79 14.98 -1.20
N ASN A 309 14.19 15.38 0.02
CA ASN A 309 15.29 14.75 0.77
C ASN A 309 14.91 14.30 2.20
N LEU A 310 13.66 13.90 2.45
CA LEU A 310 13.25 13.40 3.77
C LEU A 310 13.65 11.93 3.97
N SER A 311 14.02 11.57 5.20
CA SER A 311 14.23 10.19 5.61
C SER A 311 12.94 9.36 5.41
N PRO A 312 13.04 8.04 5.23
CA PRO A 312 11.86 7.17 5.22
C PRO A 312 10.92 7.43 6.40
N MET A 313 9.61 7.37 6.17
CA MET A 313 8.56 7.58 7.19
C MET A 313 8.43 9.01 7.73
N GLN A 314 9.28 9.95 7.31
CA GLN A 314 9.19 11.35 7.72
C GLN A 314 8.38 12.17 6.71
N TRP A 315 7.17 12.57 7.08
CA TRP A 315 6.31 13.41 6.24
C TRP A 315 6.41 14.86 6.70
N GLN A 316 6.75 15.77 5.79
CA GLN A 316 6.72 17.19 6.11
C GLN A 316 5.27 17.68 6.02
N LEU A 317 4.76 18.16 7.14
CA LEU A 317 3.43 18.68 7.31
C LEU A 317 3.51 20.19 7.54
N GLY A 318 2.45 20.91 7.20
CA GLY A 318 2.33 22.33 7.52
C GLY A 318 0.87 22.74 7.52
N ARG A 319 0.57 23.89 8.14
CA ARG A 319 -0.77 24.49 8.07
C ARG A 319 -0.78 25.72 7.18
N ILE A 320 -1.90 25.92 6.50
CA ILE A 320 -2.14 27.12 5.71
C ILE A 320 -2.42 28.27 6.67
N THR A 321 -1.50 29.23 6.74
CA THR A 321 -1.68 30.42 7.58
C THR A 321 -2.33 31.57 6.82
N GLN A 322 -2.12 31.63 5.51
CA GLN A 322 -2.60 32.68 4.63
C GLN A 322 -2.89 32.09 3.25
N LEU A 323 -3.88 32.68 2.57
CA LEU A 323 -4.27 32.32 1.20
C LEU A 323 -4.00 33.51 0.28
N HIS A 324 -3.20 33.30 -0.76
CA HIS A 324 -2.99 34.31 -1.81
C HIS A 324 -3.80 33.94 -3.05
N PRO A 325 -4.81 34.76 -3.45
CA PRO A 325 -5.58 34.51 -4.66
C PRO A 325 -4.68 34.68 -5.89
N GLY A 326 -4.65 33.65 -6.75
CA GLY A 326 -4.03 33.74 -8.07
C GLY A 326 -4.91 34.47 -9.09
N PRO A 327 -4.38 34.82 -10.27
CA PRO A 327 -5.08 35.58 -11.31
C PRO A 327 -6.37 34.91 -11.82
N ASP A 328 -6.56 33.60 -11.55
CA ASP A 328 -7.74 32.82 -11.92
C ASP A 328 -8.83 32.78 -10.81
N PHE A 329 -8.74 33.64 -9.78
CA PHE A 329 -9.51 33.56 -8.52
C PHE A 329 -9.36 32.21 -7.77
N ARG A 330 -8.26 31.49 -8.04
CA ARG A 330 -7.88 30.24 -7.34
C ARG A 330 -6.53 30.45 -6.68
N CYS A 331 -6.40 30.08 -5.40
CA CYS A 331 -5.21 30.39 -4.61
C CYS A 331 -3.97 29.64 -5.12
N GLU A 332 -2.84 30.33 -5.28
CA GLU A 332 -1.59 29.79 -5.83
C GLU A 332 -0.46 29.67 -4.81
N ASP A 333 -0.49 30.39 -3.69
CA ASP A 333 0.54 30.28 -2.66
C ASP A 333 -0.02 30.47 -1.24
N SER A 334 0.59 29.77 -0.28
CA SER A 334 0.31 29.89 1.16
C SER A 334 1.60 30.14 1.94
N ASN A 335 1.62 31.22 2.74
CA ASN A 335 2.76 31.55 3.57
C ASN A 335 2.89 30.60 4.78
N ARG A 336 4.12 30.33 5.21
CA ARG A 336 4.53 29.09 5.92
C ARG A 336 4.93 29.36 7.38
N ARG A 337 4.62 28.42 8.28
CA ARG A 337 5.41 28.17 9.50
C ARG A 337 5.88 26.72 9.48
N THR A 338 7.18 26.52 9.70
CA THR A 338 7.84 25.22 9.88
C THR A 338 7.69 24.70 11.29
#